data_AF-A0A5C4SV86-F1
#
_entry.id   AF-A0A5C4SV86-F1
#
_cell.length_a   1.000
_cell.length_b   1.000
_cell.length_c   1.000
_cell.angle_alpha   90.00
_cell.angle_beta   90.00
_cell.angle_gamma   90.00
#
_symmetry.space_group_name_H-M   'P 1'
#
loop_
_entity.id
_entity.type
_entity.pdbx_description
1 polymer ?
#
loop_
_entity_poly.entity_id
_entity_poly.type
_entity_poly.pdbx_seq_one_letter_code
_entity_poly.pdbx_strand_id
1 'polypeptide(L)' 'MDKQLLTYVGSILGGYVLTELPVSGTFLSGVEPVLDGVGVLSMILFSGTLIYKGIKSLLNK' A
#
# COMPACT_ATOMS: atom_id res chain seq x y z
N MET A 1 10.32 9.37 -15.88
CA MET A 1 9.41 9.06 -14.76
C MET A 1 10.22 8.46 -13.64
N ASP A 2 10.21 9.08 -12.46
CA ASP A 2 10.94 8.60 -11.29
C ASP A 2 10.45 7.21 -10.87
N LYS A 3 11.28 6.20 -11.14
CA LYS A 3 10.97 4.77 -10.91
C LYS A 3 10.54 4.50 -9.47
N GLN A 4 11.05 5.28 -8.53
CA GLN A 4 10.73 5.19 -7.10
C GLN A 4 9.30 5.68 -6.79
N LEU A 5 8.83 6.75 -7.45
CA LEU A 5 7.49 7.30 -7.24
C LEU A 5 6.42 6.30 -7.73
N LEU A 6 6.68 5.67 -8.89
CA LEU A 6 5.88 4.56 -9.41
C LEU A 6 5.80 3.38 -8.45
N THR A 7 6.92 3.02 -7.81
CA THR A 7 6.92 1.95 -6.80
C THR A 7 6.03 2.32 -5.62
N TYR A 8 6.17 3.52 -5.04
CA TYR A 8 5.34 3.94 -3.90
C TYR A 8 3.84 3.96 -4.23
N VAL A 9 3.48 4.56 -5.37
CA VAL A 9 2.09 4.65 -5.81
C VAL A 9 1.53 3.27 -6.16
N GLY A 10 2.30 2.45 -6.88
CA GLY A 10 1.91 1.07 -7.21
C GLY A 10 1.73 0.19 -5.98
N SER A 11 2.51 0.44 -4.92
CA SER A 11 2.38 -0.30 -3.65
C SER A 11 1.12 0.08 -2.87
N ILE A 12 0.76 1.37 -2.88
CA ILE A 12 -0.49 1.86 -2.26
C ILE A 12 -1.71 1.29 -3.01
N LEU A 13 -1.68 1.37 -4.34
CA LEU A 13 -2.74 0.80 -5.19
C LEU A 13 -2.83 -0.72 -5.05
N GLY A 14 -1.69 -1.42 -4.98
CA GLY A 14 -1.66 -2.86 -4.75
C GLY A 14 -2.23 -3.25 -3.39
N GLY A 15 -1.92 -2.49 -2.34
CA GLY A 15 -2.53 -2.65 -1.01
C GLY A 15 -4.05 -2.47 -1.04
N TYR A 16 -4.55 -1.54 -1.85
CA TYR A 16 -6.00 -1.28 -1.99
C TYR A 16 -6.73 -2.36 -2.75
N VAL A 17 -6.12 -2.84 -3.83
CA VAL A 17 -6.66 -3.98 -4.56
C VAL A 17 -6.68 -5.21 -3.66
N LEU A 18 -5.68 -5.40 -2.80
CA LEU A 18 -5.62 -6.54 -1.88
C LEU A 18 -6.76 -6.56 -0.85
N THR A 19 -7.19 -5.39 -0.35
CA THR A 19 -8.33 -5.26 0.59
C THR A 19 -9.70 -5.38 -0.09
N GLU A 20 -9.77 -5.10 -1.39
CA GLU A 20 -11.02 -5.16 -2.17
C GLU A 20 -11.18 -6.49 -2.92
N LEU A 21 -10.31 -7.48 -2.66
CA LEU A 21 -10.41 -8.79 -3.28
C LEU A 21 -11.62 -9.55 -2.73
N PRO A 22 -12.58 -9.96 -3.58
CA PRO A 22 -13.71 -10.78 -3.13
C PRO A 22 -13.21 -12.19 -2.85
N VAL A 23 -12.81 -12.45 -1.60
CA VAL A 23 -12.41 -13.78 -1.12
C VAL A 23 -13.54 -14.54 -0.45
N SER A 24 -14.69 -13.89 -0.24
CA SER A 24 -15.90 -14.47 0.34
C SER A 24 -16.41 -15.63 -0.52
N GLY A 25 -16.49 -16.83 0.07
CA GLY A 25 -16.91 -18.05 -0.63
C GLY A 25 -15.79 -18.83 -1.34
N THR A 26 -14.53 -18.41 -1.20
CA THR A 26 -13.35 -19.13 -1.70
C THR A 26 -12.60 -19.85 -0.56
N PHE A 27 -11.66 -20.73 -0.90
CA PHE A 27 -10.75 -21.37 0.07
C PHE A 27 -9.92 -20.35 0.89
N LEU A 28 -9.84 -19.09 0.44
CA LEU A 28 -9.11 -18.00 1.09
C LEU A 28 -9.97 -17.20 2.09
N SER A 29 -11.25 -17.53 2.28
CA SER A 29 -12.12 -16.81 3.24
C SER A 29 -11.62 -16.88 4.68
N GLY A 30 -10.86 -17.92 5.05
CA GLY A 30 -10.26 -18.04 6.38
C GLY A 30 -9.07 -17.09 6.61
N VAL A 31 -8.47 -16.54 5.55
CA VAL A 31 -7.32 -15.62 5.60
C VAL A 31 -7.66 -14.20 5.14
N GLU A 32 -8.93 -13.94 4.83
CA GLU A 32 -9.50 -12.61 4.56
C GLU A 32 -9.00 -11.53 5.55
N PRO A 33 -9.10 -11.70 6.89
CA PRO A 33 -8.60 -10.68 7.83
C PRO A 33 -7.09 -10.45 7.75
N VAL A 34 -6.32 -11.44 7.30
CA VAL A 34 -4.87 -11.31 7.12
C VAL A 34 -4.57 -10.53 5.85
N LEU A 35 -5.30 -10.80 4.75
CA LEU A 35 -5.20 -10.05 3.50
C LEU A 35 -5.50 -8.57 3.72
N ASP A 36 -6.59 -8.28 4.42
CA ASP A 36 -6.98 -6.91 4.77
C ASP A 36 -5.91 -6.22 5.61
N GLY A 37 -5.42 -6.92 6.63
CA GLY A 37 -4.35 -6.42 7.50
C GLY A 37 -3.09 -6.07 6.70
N VAL A 38 -2.65 -6.94 5.79
CA VAL A 38 -1.47 -6.72 4.94
C VAL A 38 -1.70 -5.57 3.94
N GLY A 39 -2.89 -5.46 3.37
CA GLY A 39 -3.25 -4.39 2.44
C GLY A 39 -3.18 -3.02 3.11
N VAL A 40 -3.83 -2.89 4.28
CA VAL A 40 -3.81 -1.66 5.08
C VAL A 40 -2.40 -1.32 5.57
N LEU A 41 -1.65 -2.31 6.08
CA LEU A 41 -0.24 -2.13 6.49
C LEU A 41 0.62 -1.58 5.35
N SER A 42 0.47 -2.17 4.17
CA SER A 42 1.20 -1.74 2.98
C SER A 42 0.88 -0.29 2.63
N MET A 43 -0.41 0.09 2.60
CA MET A 43 -0.79 1.48 2.35
C MET A 43 -0.16 2.46 3.34
N ILE A 44 -0.22 2.14 4.64
CA ILE A 44 0.29 3.03 5.69
C ILE A 44 1.80 3.22 5.56
N LEU A 45 2.55 2.13 5.39
CA LEU A 45 4.01 2.19 5.29
C LEU A 45 4.47 2.95 4.03
N PHE A 46 3.88 2.66 2.87
CA PHE A 46 4.27 3.30 1.63
C PHE A 46 3.78 4.76 1.54
N SER A 47 2.59 5.07 2.06
CA SER A 47 2.11 6.45 2.19
C SER A 47 2.99 7.27 3.14
N GLY A 48 3.29 6.74 4.33
CA GLY A 48 4.14 7.41 5.31
C GLY A 48 5.55 7.68 4.78
N THR A 49 6.15 6.72 4.07
CA THR A 49 7.47 6.91 3.44
C THR A 49 7.44 7.93 2.31
N LEU A 50 6.36 7.99 1.51
CA LEU A 50 6.20 9.00 0.46
C LEU A 50 6.05 10.40 1.07
N ILE A 51 5.24 10.54 2.12
CA ILE A 51 5.10 11.80 2.87
C ILE A 51 6.44 12.24 3.45
N TYR A 52 7.17 11.34 4.11
CA TYR A 52 8.48 11.63 4.67
C TYR A 52 9.48 12.10 3.60
N LYS A 53 9.53 11.41 2.45
CA LYS A 53 10.37 11.81 1.32
C LYS A 53 9.97 13.17 0.75
N GLY A 54 8.67 13.44 0.64
CA GLY A 54 8.13 14.73 0.21
C GLY A 54 8.59 15.86 1.15
N ILE A 55 8.39 15.69 2.45
CA ILE A 55 8.82 16.66 3.47
C ILE A 55 10.33 16.88 3.43
N LYS A 56 11.12 15.80 3.37
CA LYS A 56 12.59 15.90 3.27
C LYS A 56 13.02 16.64 2.00
N SER A 57 12.35 16.41 0.87
CA SER A 57 12.64 17.12 -0.38
C SER A 57 12.30 18.61 -0.31
N LEU A 58 11.29 19.00 0.46
CA LEU A 58 10.94 20.40 0.68
C LEU A 58 11.90 21.09 1.66
N LEU A 59 12.35 20.38 2.70
CA LEU A 59 13.28 20.91 3.72
C LEU A 59 14.74 20.96 3.25
N ASN A 60 15.13 20.10 2.30
CA ASN A 60 16.50 20.04 1.76
C ASN A 60 16.67 20.93 0.52
N LYS A 61 15.80 21.93 0.37
CA LYS A 61 15.78 22.96 -0.67
C LYS A 61 15.77 24.32 0.02
#